data_AF-V6CLC6-F1
#
_entry.id   AF-V6CLC6-F1
#
_cell.length_a   1.000
_cell.length_b   1.000
_cell.length_c   1.000
_cell.angle_alpha   90.00
_cell.angle_beta   90.00
_cell.angle_gamma   90.00
#
_symmetry.space_group_name_H-M   'P 1'
#
loop_
_entity.id
_entity.type
_entity.pdbx_description
1 polymer ?
#
loop_
_entity_poly.entity_id
_entity_poly.type
_entity_poly.pdbx_seq_one_letter_code
_entity_poly.pdbx_strand_id
1 'polypeptide(L)'
;MVRPEDFNSLELDNSLTDGETVHEMMAHKAGLTYNDFNILPGFINFGVHDVSLETNITKDLKIKAPLVSSPMDTVTESGMAIVMALYGGIGIIHGNFPKPEDQAAEVLKVKRFKQGYVMQPHCLSRDSTAFDMIQIKKKYGYTGAPVTEDGRVGSKLIGMVTSRDFDFITMDVAGQKGTPISDIMVSVDQLHLGHINDAPELSQKKLKEHRLGKLPIVNDNGELCALLCRSDLLKARDYPMASYDSKGQLLCGAAVNTRGESQYTVDRVVEAGVDVLIIDSSNGSSTYQISMLRYIKEKHPHVQVIAGNVVTRAQAKLLIDQGADGLRIGMGSGSICITQDVMAVGRAQGTAVYDVARYANQRGIPIVADGGIRDVGYITKAISLGASAVMMGGLLAATTEAPGEYFWGPGGVRVKKYRGMGSLDAMEAHASSQDRYFTAESDQIKVAQGVSATMKDRGSCHKFIPYLIRGVQHGMQDIGVRSLRDFREKVDNGIVKFERRSTNAQLEGGVHSLHSFEKRLY
;
A
#
# COMPACT_ATOMS: atom_id res chain seq x y z
N MET A 1 -12.77 -45.62 13.03
CA MET A 1 -12.04 -44.42 12.57
C MET A 1 -12.98 -43.66 11.67
N VAL A 2 -13.35 -42.44 12.06
CA VAL A 2 -14.26 -41.57 11.32
C VAL A 2 -13.49 -41.03 10.10
N ARG A 3 -14.08 -41.08 8.89
CA ARG A 3 -13.41 -40.57 7.69
C ARG A 3 -13.37 -39.04 7.74
N PRO A 4 -12.38 -38.36 7.15
CA PRO A 4 -12.29 -36.89 7.16
C PRO A 4 -13.57 -36.18 6.65
N GLU A 5 -14.31 -36.87 5.80
CA GLU A 5 -15.56 -36.41 5.17
C GLU A 5 -16.74 -36.39 6.15
N ASP A 6 -16.70 -37.23 7.18
CA ASP A 6 -17.73 -37.36 8.22
C ASP A 6 -17.58 -36.26 9.32
N PHE A 7 -16.51 -35.46 9.29
CA PHE A 7 -16.30 -34.35 10.25
C PHE A 7 -16.94 -33.02 9.81
N ASN A 8 -17.24 -32.84 8.52
CA ASN A 8 -17.94 -31.63 8.05
C ASN A 8 -19.38 -31.52 8.58
N SER A 9 -19.90 -32.59 9.18
CA SER A 9 -21.27 -32.73 9.68
C SER A 9 -21.34 -33.08 11.17
N LEU A 10 -20.26 -32.90 11.94
CA LEU A 10 -20.38 -32.97 13.40
C LEU A 10 -21.10 -31.71 13.89
N GLU A 11 -22.43 -31.76 13.90
CA GLU A 11 -23.24 -30.89 14.74
C GLU A 11 -22.80 -31.13 16.19
N LEU A 12 -21.88 -30.29 16.66
CA LEU A 12 -21.50 -30.26 18.06
C LEU A 12 -22.73 -29.86 18.87
N ASP A 13 -23.00 -30.59 19.94
CA ASP A 13 -24.04 -30.22 20.89
C ASP A 13 -23.76 -28.79 21.40
N ASN A 14 -24.78 -27.93 21.38
CA ASN A 14 -24.70 -26.55 21.89
C ASN A 14 -24.25 -26.49 23.35
N SER A 15 -24.39 -27.58 24.12
CA SER A 15 -23.86 -27.67 25.49
C SER A 15 -22.32 -27.64 25.57
N LEU A 16 -21.63 -27.86 24.44
CA LEU A 16 -20.17 -27.92 24.32
C LEU A 16 -19.57 -26.66 23.69
N THR A 17 -20.37 -25.64 23.38
CA THR A 17 -19.88 -24.42 22.75
C THR A 17 -19.54 -23.36 23.80
N ASP A 18 -18.24 -23.18 24.06
CA ASP A 18 -17.70 -22.10 24.89
C ASP A 18 -17.41 -20.81 24.09
N GLY A 19 -17.22 -19.70 24.80
CA GLY A 19 -16.88 -18.39 24.24
C GLY A 19 -18.08 -17.55 23.80
N GLU A 20 -17.83 -16.31 23.41
CA GLU A 20 -18.84 -15.33 23.03
C GLU A 20 -19.01 -15.25 21.50
N THR A 21 -20.22 -15.09 21.01
CA THR A 21 -20.44 -14.55 19.66
C THR A 21 -19.96 -13.10 19.57
N VAL A 22 -19.72 -12.60 18.35
CA VAL A 22 -19.38 -11.18 18.15
C VAL A 22 -20.46 -10.24 18.70
N HIS A 23 -21.73 -10.67 18.66
CA HIS A 23 -22.86 -9.89 19.15
C HIS A 23 -22.89 -9.80 20.68
N GLU A 24 -22.67 -10.91 21.37
CA GLU A 24 -22.54 -10.95 22.84
C GLU A 24 -21.32 -10.13 23.29
N MET A 25 -20.17 -10.38 22.67
CA MET A 25 -18.94 -9.63 22.96
C MET A 25 -19.16 -8.12 22.77
N MET A 26 -19.86 -7.68 21.73
CA MET A 26 -20.10 -6.26 21.47
C MET A 26 -21.33 -5.66 22.18
N ALA A 27 -22.14 -6.47 22.88
CA ALA A 27 -23.34 -5.99 23.57
C ALA A 27 -22.99 -5.17 24.83
N HIS A 28 -21.81 -5.38 25.42
CA HIS A 28 -21.37 -4.60 26.56
C HIS A 28 -21.06 -3.16 26.17
N LYS A 29 -21.46 -2.19 27.00
CA LYS A 29 -21.32 -0.74 26.72
C LYS A 29 -19.87 -0.21 26.73
N ALA A 30 -18.86 -1.07 26.86
CA ALA A 30 -17.45 -0.66 26.87
C ALA A 30 -16.88 -0.63 25.43
N GLY A 31 -16.08 0.39 25.13
CA GLY A 31 -15.32 0.45 23.87
C GLY A 31 -14.21 -0.60 23.85
N LEU A 32 -14.12 -1.37 22.76
CA LEU A 32 -13.11 -2.40 22.54
C LEU A 32 -12.17 -2.02 21.41
N THR A 33 -10.89 -2.29 21.62
CA THR A 33 -9.83 -2.26 20.63
C THR A 33 -9.42 -3.70 20.27
N TYR A 34 -8.51 -3.84 19.29
CA TYR A 34 -8.08 -5.17 18.83
C TYR A 34 -7.30 -5.97 19.89
N ASN A 35 -6.71 -5.35 20.92
CA ASN A 35 -5.99 -6.12 21.95
C ASN A 35 -6.93 -6.74 22.99
N ASP A 36 -8.16 -6.23 23.09
CA ASP A 36 -9.07 -6.51 24.20
C ASP A 36 -9.81 -7.84 24.03
N PHE A 37 -9.62 -8.54 22.92
CA PHE A 37 -10.23 -9.84 22.66
C PHE A 37 -9.34 -10.72 21.78
N ASN A 38 -9.58 -12.02 21.79
CA ASN A 38 -9.06 -13.00 20.84
C ASN A 38 -10.20 -13.68 20.09
N ILE A 39 -9.83 -14.36 19.00
CA ILE A 39 -10.72 -15.23 18.24
C ILE A 39 -10.37 -16.66 18.63
N LEU A 40 -11.36 -17.47 18.96
CA LEU A 40 -11.13 -18.86 19.35
C LEU A 40 -10.81 -19.73 18.12
N PRO A 41 -9.94 -20.74 18.26
CA PRO A 41 -9.58 -21.62 17.16
C PRO A 41 -10.77 -22.50 16.73
N GLY A 42 -10.75 -22.92 15.47
CA GLY A 42 -11.76 -23.80 14.89
C GLY A 42 -11.20 -25.13 14.38
N PHE A 43 -12.02 -25.86 13.63
CA PHE A 43 -11.61 -27.12 13.03
C PHE A 43 -10.89 -26.91 11.68
N ILE A 44 -9.77 -27.61 11.48
CA ILE A 44 -8.90 -27.44 10.31
C ILE A 44 -8.92 -28.71 9.46
N ASN A 45 -9.33 -28.57 8.19
CA ASN A 45 -9.29 -29.66 7.20
C ASN A 45 -8.73 -29.22 5.83
N PHE A 46 -7.83 -28.23 5.83
CA PHE A 46 -7.19 -27.67 4.63
C PHE A 46 -5.79 -27.13 4.89
N GLY A 47 -5.05 -26.92 3.82
CA GLY A 47 -3.74 -26.28 3.88
C GLY A 47 -3.82 -24.75 3.86
N VAL A 48 -2.82 -24.07 4.41
CA VAL A 48 -2.75 -22.60 4.43
C VAL A 48 -2.84 -21.96 3.04
N HIS A 49 -2.39 -22.68 2.00
CA HIS A 49 -2.43 -22.22 0.61
C HIS A 49 -3.84 -22.22 0.01
N ASP A 50 -4.79 -22.94 0.62
CA ASP A 50 -6.19 -23.00 0.19
C ASP A 50 -6.99 -21.76 0.68
N VAL A 51 -6.40 -20.92 1.54
CA VAL A 51 -7.06 -19.73 2.09
C VAL A 51 -7.03 -18.58 1.08
N SER A 52 -8.21 -18.18 0.61
CA SER A 52 -8.37 -17.02 -0.27
C SER A 52 -8.54 -15.72 0.52
N LEU A 53 -7.71 -14.72 0.20
CA LEU A 53 -7.76 -13.38 0.77
C LEU A 53 -8.37 -12.33 -0.16
N GLU A 54 -9.00 -12.75 -1.26
CA GLU A 54 -9.66 -11.82 -2.19
C GLU A 54 -10.84 -11.11 -1.50
N THR A 55 -10.95 -9.80 -1.73
CA THR A 55 -11.96 -8.95 -1.10
C THR A 55 -12.32 -7.75 -1.96
N ASN A 56 -13.49 -7.17 -1.71
CA ASN A 56 -13.93 -5.90 -2.26
C ASN A 56 -13.56 -4.76 -1.30
N ILE A 57 -12.98 -3.68 -1.80
CA ILE A 57 -12.76 -2.45 -1.01
C ILE A 57 -13.71 -1.31 -1.38
N THR A 58 -14.38 -1.46 -2.52
CA THR A 58 -15.57 -0.70 -2.92
C THR A 58 -16.59 -1.68 -3.51
N LYS A 59 -17.79 -1.20 -3.86
CA LYS A 59 -18.80 -2.02 -4.54
C LYS A 59 -18.23 -2.85 -5.69
N ASP A 60 -17.45 -2.24 -6.57
CA ASP A 60 -17.00 -2.87 -7.81
C ASP A 60 -15.50 -3.15 -7.88
N LEU A 61 -14.69 -2.64 -6.94
CA LEU A 61 -13.23 -2.79 -6.96
C LEU A 61 -12.76 -3.88 -6.00
N LYS A 62 -12.13 -4.91 -6.58
CA LYS A 62 -11.56 -6.06 -5.89
C LYS A 62 -10.04 -5.97 -5.77
N ILE A 63 -9.51 -6.48 -4.67
CA ILE A 63 -8.08 -6.70 -4.45
C ILE A 63 -7.85 -8.12 -3.95
N LYS A 64 -6.66 -8.68 -4.20
CA LYS A 64 -6.32 -10.08 -3.90
C LYS A 64 -5.85 -10.32 -2.46
N ALA A 65 -5.47 -9.25 -1.76
CA ALA A 65 -5.11 -9.25 -0.35
C ALA A 65 -5.75 -8.02 0.35
N PRO A 66 -6.28 -8.14 1.57
CA PRO A 66 -7.03 -7.09 2.28
C PRO A 66 -6.13 -5.98 2.85
N LEU A 67 -5.15 -5.53 2.08
CA LEU A 67 -4.05 -4.66 2.51
C LEU A 67 -4.06 -3.37 1.69
N VAL A 68 -4.25 -2.24 2.37
CA VAL A 68 -4.26 -0.90 1.78
C VAL A 68 -3.17 -0.05 2.45
N SER A 69 -2.31 0.63 1.68
CA SER A 69 -1.36 1.59 2.28
C SER A 69 -1.99 2.96 2.50
N SER A 70 -1.69 3.60 3.63
CA SER A 70 -2.30 4.88 4.02
C SER A 70 -1.84 6.05 3.15
N PRO A 71 -2.72 7.01 2.80
CA PRO A 71 -2.37 8.22 2.05
C PRO A 71 -1.61 9.23 2.91
N MET A 72 -0.35 8.93 3.19
CA MET A 72 0.55 9.78 3.96
C MET A 72 1.85 9.99 3.20
N ASP A 73 2.41 11.20 3.30
CA ASP A 73 3.67 11.62 2.66
C ASP A 73 4.93 10.90 3.17
N THR A 74 4.78 10.10 4.23
CA THR A 74 5.83 9.24 4.78
C THR A 74 5.51 7.75 4.62
N VAL A 75 4.48 7.42 3.81
CA VAL A 75 4.04 6.03 3.60
C VAL A 75 3.83 5.71 2.11
N THR A 76 3.04 6.50 1.38
CA THR A 76 2.59 6.10 0.03
C THR A 76 2.80 7.14 -1.05
N GLU A 77 3.83 6.88 -1.87
CA GLU A 77 3.99 7.40 -3.23
C GLU A 77 4.00 6.21 -4.22
N SER A 78 4.37 6.41 -5.48
CA SER A 78 4.35 5.37 -6.52
C SER A 78 5.11 4.11 -6.14
N GLY A 79 6.27 4.22 -5.46
CA GLY A 79 7.06 3.05 -5.03
C GLY A 79 6.28 2.09 -4.13
N MET A 80 5.65 2.62 -3.08
CA MET A 80 4.78 1.84 -2.20
C MET A 80 3.54 1.34 -2.95
N ALA A 81 2.88 2.19 -3.74
CA ALA A 81 1.66 1.81 -4.45
C ALA A 81 1.88 0.67 -5.45
N ILE A 82 2.99 0.69 -6.19
CA ILE A 82 3.41 -0.39 -7.08
C ILE A 82 3.60 -1.69 -6.29
N VAL A 83 4.37 -1.66 -5.19
CA VAL A 83 4.64 -2.89 -4.43
C VAL A 83 3.37 -3.44 -3.77
N MET A 84 2.50 -2.58 -3.25
CA MET A 84 1.21 -3.02 -2.71
C MET A 84 0.37 -3.70 -3.79
N ALA A 85 0.25 -3.11 -4.97
CA ALA A 85 -0.51 -3.68 -6.09
C ALA A 85 0.12 -5.01 -6.59
N LEU A 86 1.44 -5.11 -6.66
CA LEU A 86 2.15 -6.33 -7.06
C LEU A 86 1.86 -7.53 -6.14
N TYR A 87 1.70 -7.30 -4.84
CA TYR A 87 1.35 -8.36 -3.89
C TYR A 87 -0.15 -8.48 -3.63
N GLY A 88 -0.98 -7.85 -4.46
CA GLY A 88 -2.43 -8.02 -4.42
C GLY A 88 -3.18 -7.08 -3.48
N GLY A 89 -2.48 -6.15 -2.82
CA GLY A 89 -3.11 -5.02 -2.15
C GLY A 89 -3.37 -3.86 -3.10
N ILE A 90 -3.43 -2.65 -2.54
CA ILE A 90 -3.47 -1.38 -3.26
C ILE A 90 -2.80 -0.28 -2.43
N GLY A 91 -2.15 0.68 -3.09
CA GLY A 91 -1.67 1.89 -2.42
C GLY A 91 -2.48 3.13 -2.77
N ILE A 92 -2.65 4.00 -1.79
CA ILE A 92 -3.35 5.27 -1.92
C ILE A 92 -2.34 6.43 -1.90
N ILE A 93 -2.10 7.07 -3.03
CA ILE A 93 -1.22 8.23 -3.16
C ILE A 93 -1.78 9.39 -2.31
N HIS A 94 -0.96 10.01 -1.46
CA HIS A 94 -1.40 11.12 -0.61
C HIS A 94 -1.74 12.39 -1.42
N GLY A 95 -2.51 13.31 -0.82
CA GLY A 95 -2.81 14.62 -1.42
C GLY A 95 -1.79 15.73 -1.11
N ASN A 96 -0.81 15.45 -0.24
CA ASN A 96 0.19 16.42 0.26
C ASN A 96 1.30 16.74 -0.76
N PHE A 97 0.95 17.14 -1.98
CA PHE A 97 1.88 17.57 -3.02
C PHE A 97 1.84 19.10 -3.23
N PRO A 98 2.93 19.71 -3.72
CA PRO A 98 2.92 21.14 -4.07
C PRO A 98 1.89 21.49 -5.16
N LYS A 99 1.72 20.60 -6.16
CA LYS A 99 0.77 20.79 -7.26
C LYS A 99 -0.06 19.52 -7.51
N PRO A 100 -1.33 19.67 -7.95
CA PRO A 100 -2.16 18.55 -8.38
C PRO A 100 -1.51 17.68 -9.47
N GLU A 101 -0.73 18.29 -10.36
CA GLU A 101 -0.02 17.58 -11.44
C GLU A 101 1.05 16.63 -10.89
N ASP A 102 1.68 16.96 -9.76
CA ASP A 102 2.69 16.10 -9.13
C ASP A 102 2.03 14.82 -8.59
N GLN A 103 0.85 14.95 -7.96
CA GLN A 103 0.05 13.81 -7.52
C GLN A 103 -0.40 12.95 -8.71
N ALA A 104 -0.89 13.59 -9.77
CA ALA A 104 -1.29 12.90 -11.00
C ALA A 104 -0.10 12.18 -11.65
N ALA A 105 1.10 12.75 -11.59
CA ALA A 105 2.32 12.11 -12.08
C ALA A 105 2.67 10.85 -11.28
N GLU A 106 2.49 10.85 -9.95
CA GLU A 106 2.65 9.64 -9.12
C GLU A 106 1.65 8.54 -9.50
N VAL A 107 0.37 8.90 -9.69
CA VAL A 107 -0.64 7.95 -10.20
C VAL A 107 -0.21 7.38 -11.55
N LEU A 108 0.21 8.24 -12.47
CA LEU A 108 0.64 7.84 -13.81
C LEU A 108 1.85 6.91 -13.79
N LYS A 109 2.81 7.11 -12.86
CA LYS A 109 3.94 6.19 -12.66
C LYS A 109 3.46 4.79 -12.30
N VAL A 110 2.45 4.66 -11.44
CA VAL A 110 1.84 3.35 -11.08
C VAL A 110 1.12 2.75 -12.29
N LYS A 111 0.26 3.53 -12.97
CA LYS A 111 -0.52 3.02 -14.11
C LYS A 111 0.35 2.65 -15.31
N ARG A 112 1.48 3.34 -15.52
CA ARG A 112 2.46 3.02 -16.57
C ARG A 112 3.47 1.95 -16.15
N PHE A 113 3.46 1.52 -14.89
CA PHE A 113 4.37 0.48 -14.45
C PHE A 113 4.08 -0.80 -15.23
N LYS A 114 5.08 -1.23 -16.00
CA LYS A 114 5.08 -2.52 -16.69
C LYS A 114 6.17 -3.36 -16.05
N GLN A 115 5.82 -4.56 -15.58
CA GLN A 115 6.82 -5.47 -15.00
C GLN A 115 7.97 -5.70 -15.99
N GLY A 116 9.20 -5.59 -15.48
CA GLY A 116 10.40 -5.68 -16.29
C GLY A 116 10.85 -4.36 -16.95
N TYR A 117 9.98 -3.35 -17.09
CA TYR A 117 10.34 -2.05 -17.65
C TYR A 117 10.78 -1.10 -16.54
N VAL A 118 12.02 -0.63 -16.63
CA VAL A 118 12.55 0.47 -15.83
C VAL A 118 12.27 1.76 -16.59
N MET A 119 11.30 2.55 -16.11
CA MET A 119 10.89 3.79 -16.79
C MET A 119 11.90 4.94 -16.61
N GLN A 120 12.63 4.95 -15.49
CA GLN A 120 13.70 5.91 -15.26
C GLN A 120 15.03 5.21 -14.97
N PRO A 121 15.66 4.56 -15.98
CA PRO A 121 16.97 3.96 -15.79
C PRO A 121 18.02 5.05 -15.56
N HIS A 122 19.03 4.75 -14.73
CA HIS A 122 20.21 5.62 -14.67
C HIS A 122 20.90 5.63 -16.02
N CYS A 123 20.98 6.81 -16.63
CA CYS A 123 21.60 7.02 -17.93
C CYS A 123 22.99 7.65 -17.75
N LEU A 124 23.90 7.31 -18.65
CA LEU A 124 25.19 7.97 -18.81
C LEU A 124 25.09 9.01 -19.93
N SER A 125 25.84 10.10 -19.83
CA SER A 125 25.99 11.10 -20.90
C SER A 125 27.11 10.70 -21.86
N ARG A 126 27.19 11.37 -23.02
CA ARG A 126 28.32 11.21 -23.96
C ARG A 126 29.69 11.47 -23.31
N ASP A 127 29.74 12.39 -22.35
CA ASP A 127 30.96 12.80 -21.65
C ASP A 127 31.28 11.94 -20.42
N SER A 128 30.47 10.91 -20.15
CA SER A 128 30.72 9.99 -19.03
C SER A 128 31.93 9.10 -19.30
N THR A 129 32.43 8.48 -18.24
CA THR A 129 33.64 7.63 -18.25
C THR A 129 33.34 6.23 -17.75
N ALA A 130 34.29 5.30 -17.93
CA ALA A 130 34.19 3.96 -17.33
C ALA A 130 34.04 4.02 -15.79
N PHE A 131 34.66 5.01 -15.14
CA PHE A 131 34.53 5.24 -13.71
C PHE A 131 33.09 5.51 -13.27
N ASP A 132 32.32 6.29 -14.04
CA ASP A 132 30.93 6.61 -13.70
C ASP A 132 30.05 5.37 -13.72
N MET A 133 30.24 4.47 -14.69
CA MET A 133 29.53 3.19 -14.73
C MET A 133 29.89 2.29 -13.54
N ILE A 134 31.17 2.27 -13.13
CA ILE A 134 31.61 1.52 -11.94
C ILE A 134 30.98 2.10 -10.66
N GLN A 135 30.86 3.42 -10.54
CA GLN A 135 30.15 4.05 -9.42
C GLN A 135 28.66 3.70 -9.42
N ILE A 136 28.02 3.67 -10.58
CA ILE A 136 26.63 3.22 -10.72
C ILE A 136 26.49 1.77 -10.24
N LYS A 137 27.39 0.87 -10.65
CA LYS A 137 27.41 -0.53 -10.18
C LYS A 137 27.63 -0.62 -8.68
N LYS A 138 28.56 0.15 -8.11
CA LYS A 138 28.87 0.11 -6.67
C LYS A 138 27.76 0.70 -5.81
N LYS A 139 27.14 1.79 -6.26
CA LYS A 139 26.10 2.52 -5.51
C LYS A 139 24.73 1.85 -5.62
N TYR A 140 24.36 1.39 -6.81
CA TYR A 140 23.01 0.89 -7.09
C TYR A 140 22.94 -0.60 -7.44
N GLY A 141 24.08 -1.27 -7.63
CA GLY A 141 24.13 -2.68 -8.04
C GLY A 141 23.79 -2.91 -9.52
N TYR A 142 23.68 -1.85 -10.32
CA TYR A 142 23.24 -1.97 -11.71
C TYR A 142 24.35 -2.50 -12.62
N THR A 143 24.00 -3.51 -13.41
CA THR A 143 24.90 -4.23 -14.31
C THR A 143 24.86 -3.71 -15.76
N GLY A 144 24.30 -2.53 -15.97
CA GLY A 144 24.29 -1.87 -17.27
C GLY A 144 23.43 -0.63 -17.26
N ALA A 145 23.80 0.34 -18.10
CA ALA A 145 23.18 1.64 -18.20
C ALA A 145 23.09 2.05 -19.68
N PRO A 146 21.95 2.62 -20.12
CA PRO A 146 21.87 3.27 -21.42
C PRO A 146 22.72 4.55 -21.43
N VAL A 147 23.25 4.89 -22.60
CA VAL A 147 24.02 6.12 -22.86
C VAL A 147 23.18 7.01 -23.76
N THR A 148 22.89 8.22 -23.29
CA THR A 148 22.09 9.24 -24.00
C THR A 148 22.95 10.48 -24.22
N GLU A 149 22.52 11.41 -25.07
CA GLU A 149 23.34 12.60 -25.36
C GLU A 149 23.66 13.42 -24.11
N ASP A 150 22.70 13.63 -23.22
CA ASP A 150 22.81 14.48 -22.02
C ASP A 150 22.77 13.70 -20.69
N GLY A 151 22.68 12.37 -20.74
CA GLY A 151 22.60 11.52 -19.55
C GLY A 151 21.21 11.47 -18.91
N ARG A 152 20.14 11.81 -19.65
CA ARG A 152 18.76 11.79 -19.16
C ARG A 152 17.84 10.91 -19.99
N VAL A 153 16.82 10.37 -19.34
CA VAL A 153 15.70 9.70 -20.01
C VAL A 153 14.89 10.74 -20.79
N GLY A 154 14.41 10.40 -21.99
CA GLY A 154 13.79 11.32 -22.93
C GLY A 154 14.78 11.99 -23.88
N SER A 155 16.09 11.77 -23.69
CA SER A 155 17.14 12.21 -24.61
C SER A 155 17.47 11.11 -25.62
N LYS A 156 18.08 11.51 -26.74
CA LYS A 156 18.43 10.59 -27.83
C LYS A 156 19.39 9.51 -27.34
N LEU A 157 19.01 8.25 -27.56
CA LEU A 157 19.82 7.10 -27.21
C LEU A 157 20.99 6.98 -28.18
N ILE A 158 22.23 6.95 -27.66
CA ILE A 158 23.45 6.83 -28.47
C ILE A 158 24.17 5.50 -28.28
N GLY A 159 23.89 4.79 -27.18
CA GLY A 159 24.46 3.46 -26.94
C GLY A 159 24.02 2.85 -25.62
N MET A 160 24.66 1.74 -25.26
CA MET A 160 24.44 1.07 -23.98
C MET A 160 25.74 0.42 -23.51
N VAL A 161 25.99 0.48 -22.21
CA VAL A 161 27.09 -0.24 -21.56
C VAL A 161 26.52 -1.30 -20.60
N THR A 162 27.10 -2.48 -20.59
CA THR A 162 26.77 -3.58 -19.68
C THR A 162 28.01 -4.12 -19.01
N SER A 163 27.84 -4.94 -17.96
CA SER A 163 28.98 -5.54 -17.23
C SER A 163 29.97 -6.24 -18.15
N ARG A 164 29.50 -6.86 -19.24
CA ARG A 164 30.37 -7.56 -20.20
C ARG A 164 31.37 -6.63 -20.88
N ASP A 165 31.02 -5.37 -21.02
CA ASP A 165 31.77 -4.38 -21.78
C ASP A 165 32.86 -3.71 -20.92
N PHE A 166 32.75 -3.78 -19.59
CA PHE A 166 33.72 -3.17 -18.67
C PHE A 166 34.31 -4.10 -17.60
N ASP A 167 33.79 -5.32 -17.41
CA ASP A 167 34.28 -6.25 -16.37
C ASP A 167 35.74 -6.69 -16.62
N PHE A 168 36.25 -6.56 -17.85
CA PHE A 168 37.65 -6.86 -18.21
C PHE A 168 38.58 -5.64 -18.20
N ILE A 169 38.08 -4.47 -17.80
CA ILE A 169 38.91 -3.26 -17.67
C ILE A 169 39.72 -3.39 -16.36
N THR A 170 40.94 -3.91 -16.46
CA THR A 170 41.87 -4.11 -15.32
C THR A 170 42.63 -2.83 -14.94
N MET A 171 42.17 -1.66 -15.38
CA MET A 171 42.84 -0.39 -15.18
C MET A 171 42.67 0.12 -13.74
N ASP A 172 43.67 0.85 -13.26
CA ASP A 172 43.58 1.61 -12.00
C ASP A 172 42.54 2.74 -12.09
N VAL A 173 42.27 3.41 -10.97
CA VAL A 173 41.25 4.47 -10.90
C VAL A 173 41.55 5.62 -11.86
N ALA A 174 42.83 5.91 -12.12
CA ALA A 174 43.24 6.95 -13.06
C ALA A 174 42.87 6.56 -14.50
N GLY A 175 43.16 5.32 -14.92
CA GLY A 175 42.74 4.80 -16.21
C GLY A 175 41.22 4.79 -16.39
N GLN A 176 40.46 4.40 -15.37
CA GLN A 176 38.99 4.39 -15.42
C GLN A 176 38.36 5.77 -15.65
N LYS A 177 38.98 6.83 -15.10
CA LYS A 177 38.54 8.22 -15.32
C LYS A 177 38.99 8.77 -16.67
N GLY A 178 40.06 8.21 -17.24
CA GLY A 178 40.60 8.61 -18.54
C GLY A 178 39.90 7.93 -19.72
N THR A 179 39.23 6.80 -19.51
CA THR A 179 38.51 6.06 -20.56
C THR A 179 37.11 6.64 -20.79
N PRO A 180 36.84 7.26 -21.95
CA PRO A 180 35.50 7.74 -22.30
C PRO A 180 34.51 6.59 -22.44
N ILE A 181 33.24 6.83 -22.13
CA ILE A 181 32.19 5.81 -22.27
C ILE A 181 31.98 5.39 -23.72
N SER A 182 32.26 6.29 -24.67
CA SER A 182 32.17 6.03 -26.11
C SER A 182 33.04 4.88 -26.58
N ASP A 183 34.15 4.62 -25.89
CA ASP A 183 35.14 3.61 -26.29
C ASP A 183 34.73 2.20 -25.87
N ILE A 184 33.79 2.09 -24.91
CA ILE A 184 33.38 0.82 -24.31
C ILE A 184 31.89 0.51 -24.52
N MET A 185 31.06 1.50 -24.85
CA MET A 185 29.64 1.27 -25.09
C MET A 185 29.40 0.54 -26.42
N VAL A 186 28.32 -0.22 -26.49
CA VAL A 186 27.77 -0.69 -27.76
C VAL A 186 26.96 0.45 -28.37
N SER A 187 27.32 0.86 -29.60
CA SER A 187 26.63 1.94 -30.33
C SER A 187 25.16 1.58 -30.60
N VAL A 188 24.28 2.59 -30.63
CA VAL A 188 22.84 2.41 -30.89
C VAL A 188 22.55 1.63 -32.18
N ASP A 189 23.36 1.79 -33.22
CA ASP A 189 23.19 1.08 -34.51
C ASP A 189 23.39 -0.44 -34.41
N GLN A 190 24.05 -0.89 -33.35
CA GLN A 190 24.32 -2.30 -33.06
C GLN A 190 23.37 -2.87 -31.99
N LEU A 191 22.50 -2.03 -31.41
CA LEU A 191 21.56 -2.44 -30.39
C LEU A 191 20.24 -2.90 -31.00
N HIS A 192 19.69 -3.97 -30.42
CA HIS A 192 18.27 -4.25 -30.59
C HIS A 192 17.46 -3.29 -29.72
N LEU A 193 16.45 -2.67 -30.32
CA LEU A 193 15.57 -1.71 -29.65
C LEU A 193 14.12 -2.21 -29.64
N GLY A 194 13.43 -1.95 -28.52
CA GLY A 194 11.98 -2.01 -28.44
C GLY A 194 11.37 -0.63 -28.70
N HIS A 195 10.09 -0.60 -29.07
CA HIS A 195 9.36 0.64 -29.24
C HIS A 195 8.40 0.89 -28.07
N ILE A 196 8.17 2.14 -27.68
CA ILE A 196 7.32 2.48 -26.52
C ILE A 196 5.85 2.06 -26.72
N ASN A 197 5.40 2.04 -27.98
CA ASN A 197 4.06 1.60 -28.36
C ASN A 197 3.97 0.09 -28.63
N ASP A 198 5.07 -0.66 -28.51
CA ASP A 198 5.03 -2.12 -28.64
C ASP A 198 4.17 -2.72 -27.52
N ALA A 199 3.39 -3.75 -27.86
CA ALA A 199 2.78 -4.63 -26.87
C ALA A 199 3.90 -5.25 -25.99
N PRO A 200 3.74 -5.34 -24.66
CA PRO A 200 4.78 -5.86 -23.77
C PRO A 200 5.33 -7.23 -24.22
N GLU A 201 4.46 -8.10 -24.74
CA GLU A 201 4.79 -9.42 -25.24
C GLU A 201 5.77 -9.38 -26.41
N LEU A 202 5.69 -8.35 -27.27
CA LEU A 202 6.59 -8.19 -28.41
C LEU A 202 8.00 -7.82 -27.96
N SER A 203 8.15 -6.87 -27.04
CA SER A 203 9.46 -6.53 -26.48
C SER A 203 10.06 -7.68 -25.67
N GLN A 204 9.23 -8.42 -24.91
CA GLN A 204 9.65 -9.63 -24.20
C GLN A 204 10.12 -10.72 -25.18
N LYS A 205 9.42 -10.90 -26.29
CA LYS A 205 9.79 -11.83 -27.36
C LYS A 205 11.15 -11.44 -27.97
N LYS A 206 11.35 -10.17 -28.35
CA LYS A 206 12.65 -9.66 -28.83
C LYS A 206 13.77 -9.96 -27.83
N LEU A 207 13.55 -9.67 -26.55
CA LEU A 207 14.52 -9.92 -25.49
C LEU A 207 14.87 -11.42 -25.37
N LYS A 208 13.88 -12.32 -25.52
CA LYS A 208 14.08 -13.77 -25.47
C LYS A 208 14.77 -14.33 -26.72
N GLU A 209 14.33 -13.93 -27.90
CA GLU A 209 14.85 -14.39 -29.20
C GLU A 209 16.33 -14.01 -29.36
N HIS A 210 16.66 -12.75 -29.06
CA HIS A 210 18.02 -12.24 -29.13
C HIS A 210 18.84 -12.54 -27.84
N ARG A 211 18.26 -13.25 -26.87
CA ARG A 211 18.91 -13.65 -25.59
C ARG A 211 19.55 -12.49 -24.83
N LEU A 212 18.90 -11.32 -24.88
CA LEU A 212 19.40 -10.09 -24.30
C LEU A 212 19.17 -10.05 -22.78
N GLY A 213 20.10 -9.42 -22.06
CA GLY A 213 19.91 -9.14 -20.64
C GLY A 213 19.06 -7.89 -20.40
N LYS A 214 19.16 -6.92 -21.31
CA LYS A 214 18.49 -5.63 -21.25
C LYS A 214 18.12 -5.18 -22.67
N LEU A 215 17.00 -4.51 -22.85
CA LEU A 215 16.50 -4.02 -24.14
C LEU A 215 16.04 -2.56 -23.96
N PRO A 216 16.76 -1.56 -24.53
CA PRO A 216 16.31 -0.18 -24.52
C PRO A 216 15.01 -0.01 -25.29
N ILE A 217 14.11 0.82 -24.78
CA ILE A 217 12.82 1.14 -25.37
C ILE A 217 12.83 2.60 -25.79
N VAL A 218 12.59 2.87 -27.07
CA VAL A 218 12.65 4.21 -27.66
C VAL A 218 11.31 4.63 -28.27
N ASN A 219 11.13 5.92 -28.53
CA ASN A 219 10.04 6.45 -29.35
C ASN A 219 10.47 6.64 -30.82
N ASP A 220 9.57 7.20 -31.64
CA ASP A 220 9.80 7.46 -33.07
C ASP A 220 10.99 8.42 -33.33
N ASN A 221 11.36 9.26 -32.35
CA ASN A 221 12.49 10.18 -32.43
C ASN A 221 13.83 9.54 -32.02
N GLY A 222 13.84 8.27 -31.59
CA GLY A 222 15.02 7.60 -31.06
C GLY A 222 15.39 8.04 -29.64
N GLU A 223 14.47 8.67 -28.92
CA GLU A 223 14.66 9.07 -27.52
C GLU A 223 14.38 7.91 -26.58
N LEU A 224 15.24 7.74 -25.57
CA LEU A 224 15.09 6.67 -24.59
C LEU A 224 13.84 6.91 -23.72
N CYS A 225 12.90 5.97 -23.74
CA CYS A 225 11.68 6.02 -22.93
C CYS A 225 11.74 5.10 -21.71
N ALA A 226 12.34 3.91 -21.85
CA ALA A 226 12.45 2.92 -20.78
C ALA A 226 13.55 1.89 -21.06
N LEU A 227 13.83 1.03 -20.10
CA LEU A 227 14.74 -0.09 -20.23
C LEU A 227 14.09 -1.38 -19.76
N LEU A 228 13.91 -2.35 -20.66
CA LEU A 228 13.38 -3.65 -20.32
C LEU A 228 14.50 -4.58 -19.83
N CYS A 229 14.43 -5.03 -18.59
CA CYS A 229 15.45 -5.86 -17.94
C CYS A 229 14.97 -7.31 -17.79
N ARG A 230 15.77 -8.26 -18.26
CA ARG A 230 15.46 -9.70 -18.15
C ARG A 230 15.31 -10.15 -16.70
N SER A 231 16.18 -9.67 -15.81
CA SER A 231 16.14 -9.99 -14.38
C SER A 231 14.82 -9.57 -13.74
N ASP A 232 14.25 -8.46 -14.17
CA ASP A 232 12.99 -7.93 -13.62
C ASP A 232 11.77 -8.55 -14.30
N LEU A 233 11.88 -8.95 -15.57
CA LEU A 233 10.87 -9.81 -16.23
C LEU A 233 10.77 -11.19 -15.59
N LEU A 234 11.87 -11.78 -15.14
CA LEU A 234 11.82 -13.04 -14.41
C LEU A 234 11.06 -12.87 -13.09
N LYS A 235 11.20 -11.70 -12.44
CA LYS A 235 10.41 -11.35 -11.26
C LYS A 235 8.92 -11.17 -11.55
N ALA A 236 8.51 -10.90 -12.80
CA ALA A 236 7.09 -10.79 -13.17
C ALA A 236 6.30 -12.08 -12.84
N ARG A 237 6.94 -13.25 -13.00
CA ARG A 237 6.36 -14.56 -12.64
C ARG A 237 6.19 -14.71 -11.12
N ASP A 238 6.87 -13.89 -10.33
CA ASP A 238 6.86 -13.96 -8.86
C ASP A 238 5.63 -13.24 -8.25
N TYR A 239 4.81 -12.56 -9.05
CA TYR A 239 3.64 -11.79 -8.59
C TYR A 239 2.30 -12.29 -9.15
N PRO A 240 1.93 -13.57 -8.94
CA PRO A 240 0.67 -14.12 -9.46
C PRO A 240 -0.58 -13.50 -8.82
N MET A 241 -0.41 -12.81 -7.69
CA MET A 241 -1.48 -12.15 -6.93
C MET A 241 -1.60 -10.66 -7.25
N ALA A 242 -0.89 -10.14 -8.25
CA ALA A 242 -0.93 -8.72 -8.56
C ALA A 242 -2.36 -8.23 -8.89
N SER A 243 -2.70 -7.07 -8.34
CA SER A 243 -3.98 -6.39 -8.54
C SER A 243 -3.91 -5.53 -9.80
N TYR A 244 -4.59 -5.97 -10.86
CA TYR A 244 -4.70 -5.25 -12.12
C TYR A 244 -6.11 -4.72 -12.35
N ASP A 245 -6.22 -3.59 -13.05
CA ASP A 245 -7.47 -3.12 -13.63
C ASP A 245 -7.85 -3.93 -14.89
N SER A 246 -8.99 -3.58 -15.49
CA SER A 246 -9.48 -4.21 -16.72
C SER A 246 -8.60 -3.97 -17.95
N LYS A 247 -7.64 -3.02 -17.88
CA LYS A 247 -6.66 -2.71 -18.93
C LYS A 247 -5.32 -3.41 -18.71
N GLY A 248 -5.18 -4.21 -17.65
CA GLY A 248 -3.92 -4.87 -17.29
C GLY A 248 -2.88 -3.94 -16.66
N GLN A 249 -3.28 -2.77 -16.17
CA GLN A 249 -2.43 -1.83 -15.43
C GLN A 249 -2.60 -2.06 -13.93
N LEU A 250 -1.56 -1.82 -13.12
CA LEU A 250 -1.68 -2.00 -11.66
C LEU A 250 -2.77 -1.09 -11.09
N LEU A 251 -3.51 -1.59 -10.10
CA LEU A 251 -4.49 -0.79 -9.37
C LEU A 251 -3.79 0.30 -8.56
N CYS A 252 -4.35 1.52 -8.59
CA CYS A 252 -3.84 2.69 -7.89
C CYS A 252 -4.99 3.50 -7.31
N GLY A 253 -4.87 3.92 -6.06
CA GLY A 253 -5.77 4.89 -5.45
C GLY A 253 -5.10 6.24 -5.21
N ALA A 254 -5.90 7.28 -5.03
CA ALA A 254 -5.41 8.61 -4.64
C ALA A 254 -6.33 9.25 -3.60
N ALA A 255 -5.74 10.00 -2.68
CA ALA A 255 -6.47 10.79 -1.70
C ALA A 255 -6.70 12.22 -2.19
N VAL A 256 -7.91 12.73 -2.01
CA VAL A 256 -8.29 14.11 -2.32
C VAL A 256 -8.93 14.76 -1.11
N ASN A 257 -8.80 16.08 -0.97
CA ASN A 257 -9.42 16.81 0.12
C ASN A 257 -10.88 17.19 -0.20
N THR A 258 -11.51 17.92 0.71
CA THR A 258 -12.94 18.27 0.70
C THR A 258 -13.21 19.68 0.18
N ARG A 259 -12.17 20.49 -0.06
CA ARG A 259 -12.31 21.88 -0.51
C ARG A 259 -12.66 21.98 -1.98
N GLY A 260 -13.30 23.10 -2.37
CA GLY A 260 -13.69 23.35 -3.76
C GLY A 260 -12.51 23.29 -4.73
N GLU A 261 -11.34 23.80 -4.33
CA GLU A 261 -10.12 23.77 -5.14
C GLU A 261 -9.64 22.34 -5.44
N SER A 262 -9.94 21.37 -4.56
CA SER A 262 -9.60 19.96 -4.76
C SER A 262 -10.38 19.31 -5.91
N GLN A 263 -11.43 19.95 -6.44
CA GLN A 263 -12.12 19.46 -7.64
C GLN A 263 -11.18 19.41 -8.85
N TYR A 264 -10.29 20.39 -9.00
CA TYR A 264 -9.29 20.37 -10.06
C TYR A 264 -8.29 19.21 -9.86
N THR A 265 -7.90 18.92 -8.61
CA THR A 265 -7.08 17.75 -8.28
C THR A 265 -7.75 16.44 -8.65
N VAL A 266 -9.05 16.29 -8.32
CA VAL A 266 -9.86 15.13 -8.74
C VAL A 266 -9.77 14.94 -10.25
N ASP A 267 -10.00 15.99 -11.03
CA ASP A 267 -9.94 15.90 -12.50
C ASP A 267 -8.57 15.39 -12.99
N ARG A 268 -7.47 15.94 -12.45
CA ARG A 268 -6.12 15.55 -12.86
C ARG A 268 -5.77 14.10 -12.54
N VAL A 269 -6.13 13.62 -11.34
CA VAL A 269 -5.84 12.23 -10.96
C VAL A 269 -6.75 11.22 -11.67
N VAL A 270 -7.98 11.60 -12.01
CA VAL A 270 -8.88 10.79 -12.83
C VAL A 270 -8.37 10.70 -14.27
N GLU A 271 -7.91 11.80 -14.86
CA GLU A 271 -7.24 11.80 -16.18
C GLU A 271 -5.97 10.95 -16.20
N ALA A 272 -5.22 10.91 -15.09
CA ALA A 272 -4.07 10.03 -14.94
C ALA A 272 -4.43 8.53 -14.83
N GLY A 273 -5.71 8.21 -14.64
CA GLY A 273 -6.23 6.84 -14.60
C GLY A 273 -6.29 6.20 -13.21
N VAL A 274 -6.56 6.98 -12.16
CA VAL A 274 -6.81 6.43 -10.81
C VAL A 274 -8.02 5.50 -10.80
N ASP A 275 -7.94 4.39 -10.05
CA ASP A 275 -9.02 3.40 -9.97
C ASP A 275 -10.00 3.67 -8.81
N VAL A 276 -9.50 4.26 -7.72
CA VAL A 276 -10.29 4.61 -6.54
C VAL A 276 -9.84 5.93 -5.91
N LEU A 277 -10.80 6.78 -5.57
CA LEU A 277 -10.56 8.01 -4.83
C LEU A 277 -10.91 7.82 -3.35
N ILE A 278 -10.06 8.32 -2.46
CA ILE A 278 -10.36 8.45 -1.03
C ILE A 278 -10.54 9.93 -0.71
N ILE A 279 -11.73 10.31 -0.24
CA ILE A 279 -11.90 11.68 0.28
C ILE A 279 -11.34 11.70 1.71
N ASP A 280 -10.16 12.31 1.89
CA ASP A 280 -9.41 12.28 3.14
C ASP A 280 -9.81 13.44 4.06
N SER A 281 -10.54 13.13 5.13
CA SER A 281 -10.91 14.08 6.18
C SER A 281 -10.78 13.45 7.57
N SER A 282 -10.42 14.26 8.57
CA SER A 282 -10.46 13.84 9.97
C SER A 282 -11.88 13.48 10.45
N ASN A 283 -12.90 14.18 9.93
CA ASN A 283 -14.32 13.89 10.16
C ASN A 283 -15.10 13.98 8.85
N GLY A 284 -15.43 12.82 8.28
CA GLY A 284 -16.10 12.74 6.97
C GLY A 284 -17.55 13.24 6.98
N SER A 285 -18.16 13.40 8.15
CA SER A 285 -19.53 13.90 8.27
C SER A 285 -19.59 15.43 8.20
N SER A 286 -19.25 15.99 7.04
CA SER A 286 -19.27 17.42 6.76
C SER A 286 -19.97 17.74 5.44
N THR A 287 -20.51 18.95 5.34
CA THR A 287 -21.10 19.47 4.09
C THR A 287 -20.07 19.56 2.96
N TYR A 288 -18.80 19.83 3.29
CA TYR A 288 -17.68 19.83 2.34
C TYR A 288 -17.47 18.46 1.71
N GLN A 289 -17.36 17.40 2.52
CA GLN A 289 -17.17 16.04 2.00
C GLN A 289 -18.38 15.56 1.19
N ILE A 290 -19.60 15.84 1.65
CA ILE A 290 -20.82 15.50 0.89
C ILE A 290 -20.83 16.20 -0.48
N SER A 291 -20.41 17.47 -0.52
CA SER A 291 -20.37 18.22 -1.78
C SER A 291 -19.29 17.68 -2.73
N MET A 292 -18.11 17.33 -2.21
CA MET A 292 -17.06 16.68 -2.99
C MET A 292 -17.50 15.30 -3.51
N LEU A 293 -18.14 14.48 -2.67
CA LEU A 293 -18.65 13.17 -3.06
C LEU A 293 -19.67 13.28 -4.20
N ARG A 294 -20.65 14.20 -4.08
CA ARG A 294 -21.63 14.47 -5.15
C ARG A 294 -20.95 14.93 -6.43
N TYR A 295 -20.00 15.87 -6.34
CA TYR A 295 -19.23 16.34 -7.48
C TYR A 295 -18.53 15.19 -8.22
N ILE A 296 -17.82 14.31 -7.49
CA ILE A 296 -17.14 13.16 -8.09
C ILE A 296 -18.16 12.23 -8.75
N LYS A 297 -19.29 11.95 -8.09
CA LYS A 297 -20.32 11.05 -8.63
C LYS A 297 -21.08 11.61 -9.83
N GLU A 298 -21.26 12.92 -9.92
CA GLU A 298 -21.88 13.59 -11.06
C GLU A 298 -20.94 13.69 -12.26
N LYS A 299 -19.69 14.10 -12.03
CA LYS A 299 -18.73 14.36 -13.11
C LYS A 299 -17.96 13.11 -13.57
N HIS A 300 -17.62 12.23 -12.63
CA HIS A 300 -16.79 11.04 -12.85
C HIS A 300 -17.50 9.77 -12.34
N PRO A 301 -18.69 9.42 -12.85
CA PRO A 301 -19.55 8.36 -12.29
C PRO A 301 -18.91 6.95 -12.30
N HIS A 302 -17.92 6.75 -13.17
CA HIS A 302 -17.21 5.48 -13.32
C HIS A 302 -16.12 5.27 -12.24
N VAL A 303 -15.71 6.33 -11.55
CA VAL A 303 -14.66 6.27 -10.52
C VAL A 303 -15.27 5.82 -9.19
N GLN A 304 -14.61 4.85 -8.57
CA GLN A 304 -15.01 4.34 -7.26
C GLN A 304 -14.54 5.30 -6.16
N VAL A 305 -15.38 5.53 -5.15
CA VAL A 305 -15.10 6.51 -4.09
C VAL A 305 -15.27 5.89 -2.71
N ILE A 306 -14.19 5.95 -1.91
CA ILE A 306 -14.19 5.62 -0.49
C ILE A 306 -14.29 6.94 0.30
N ALA A 307 -15.36 7.09 1.06
CA ALA A 307 -15.60 8.28 1.88
C ALA A 307 -15.22 8.03 3.35
N GLY A 308 -14.76 9.06 4.05
CA GLY A 308 -14.33 8.95 5.45
C GLY A 308 -13.53 10.15 5.96
N ASN A 309 -13.07 10.12 7.21
CA ASN A 309 -13.23 9.00 8.14
C ASN A 309 -14.55 9.06 8.90
N VAL A 310 -15.09 7.89 9.27
CA VAL A 310 -16.29 7.78 10.13
C VAL A 310 -16.05 6.78 11.26
N VAL A 311 -16.75 6.94 12.38
CA VAL A 311 -16.69 6.01 13.55
C VAL A 311 -18.07 5.63 14.10
N THR A 312 -19.14 6.11 13.46
CA THR A 312 -20.54 5.86 13.87
C THR A 312 -21.44 5.50 12.70
N ARG A 313 -22.53 4.78 12.99
CA ARG A 313 -23.55 4.39 12.00
C ARG A 313 -24.24 5.58 11.35
N ALA A 314 -24.44 6.67 12.09
CA ALA A 314 -25.08 7.89 11.57
C ALA A 314 -24.21 8.56 10.48
N GLN A 315 -22.90 8.69 10.72
CA GLN A 315 -21.98 9.21 9.73
C GLN A 315 -21.89 8.27 8.51
N ALA A 316 -21.88 6.95 8.74
CA ALA A 316 -21.90 5.96 7.66
C ALA A 316 -23.16 6.07 6.78
N LYS A 317 -24.35 6.19 7.41
CA LYS A 317 -25.61 6.44 6.70
C LYS A 317 -25.53 7.65 5.81
N LEU A 318 -25.06 8.77 6.37
CA LEU A 318 -24.95 10.03 5.66
C LEU A 318 -24.13 9.90 4.38
N LEU A 319 -22.95 9.27 4.44
CA LEU A 319 -22.08 9.14 3.26
C LEU A 319 -22.57 8.09 2.27
N ILE A 320 -23.15 6.97 2.75
CA ILE A 320 -23.71 5.93 1.86
C ILE A 320 -24.91 6.48 1.08
N ASP A 321 -25.80 7.22 1.73
CA ASP A 321 -26.97 7.82 1.06
C ASP A 321 -26.57 8.83 -0.03
N GLN A 322 -25.35 9.38 0.03
CA GLN A 322 -24.80 10.31 -0.96
C GLN A 322 -23.98 9.61 -2.06
N GLY A 323 -23.92 8.27 -2.06
CA GLY A 323 -23.32 7.50 -3.13
C GLY A 323 -21.89 7.03 -2.89
N ALA A 324 -21.40 6.99 -1.64
CA ALA A 324 -20.11 6.36 -1.35
C ALA A 324 -20.13 4.86 -1.74
N ASP A 325 -19.06 4.37 -2.38
CA ASP A 325 -18.92 2.95 -2.77
C ASP A 325 -18.17 2.13 -1.74
N GLY A 326 -17.47 2.80 -0.83
CA GLY A 326 -16.81 2.22 0.34
C GLY A 326 -16.68 3.26 1.45
N LEU A 327 -16.39 2.80 2.67
CA LEU A 327 -16.16 3.68 3.81
C LEU A 327 -14.80 3.45 4.46
N ARG A 328 -14.14 4.53 4.89
CA ARG A 328 -12.91 4.49 5.68
C ARG A 328 -13.21 4.74 7.15
N ILE A 329 -12.85 3.80 8.02
CA ILE A 329 -13.29 3.75 9.43
C ILE A 329 -12.12 3.99 10.37
N GLY A 330 -12.21 5.04 11.19
CA GLY A 330 -11.26 5.29 12.27
C GLY A 330 -10.97 6.77 12.51
N MET A 331 -10.96 7.20 13.78
CA MET A 331 -10.65 8.58 14.17
C MET A 331 -9.89 8.56 15.50
N GLY A 332 -8.66 9.04 15.49
CA GLY A 332 -7.80 9.06 16.68
C GLY A 332 -7.13 7.73 17.04
N SER A 333 -7.33 6.66 16.26
CA SER A 333 -6.77 5.32 16.55
C SER A 333 -5.38 5.08 15.93
N GLY A 334 -4.91 5.99 15.07
CA GLY A 334 -3.60 5.89 14.41
C GLY A 334 -2.45 6.04 15.39
N SER A 335 -1.32 5.36 15.14
CA SER A 335 -0.15 5.32 16.05
C SER A 335 0.51 6.68 16.33
N ILE A 336 0.21 7.69 15.53
CA ILE A 336 0.75 9.05 15.64
C ILE A 336 -0.35 10.13 15.63
N CYS A 337 -1.59 9.70 15.83
CA CYS A 337 -2.74 10.59 15.91
C CYS A 337 -3.05 10.86 17.39
N ILE A 338 -3.21 12.13 17.74
CA ILE A 338 -3.55 12.58 19.10
C ILE A 338 -4.93 13.26 19.13
N THR A 339 -5.76 13.08 18.09
CA THR A 339 -7.10 13.68 18.03
C THR A 339 -7.97 13.34 19.23
N GLN A 340 -7.93 12.10 19.74
CA GLN A 340 -8.71 11.73 20.92
C GLN A 340 -8.25 12.45 22.19
N ASP A 341 -6.96 12.70 22.31
CA ASP A 341 -6.37 13.38 23.46
C ASP A 341 -6.63 14.89 23.40
N VAL A 342 -6.37 15.51 22.25
CA VAL A 342 -6.45 16.98 22.11
C VAL A 342 -7.89 17.44 21.88
N MET A 343 -8.68 16.72 21.08
CA MET A 343 -10.04 17.13 20.69
C MET A 343 -11.14 16.44 21.52
N ALA A 344 -10.80 15.44 22.34
CA ALA A 344 -11.79 14.60 23.04
C ALA A 344 -12.84 13.93 22.12
N VAL A 345 -12.51 13.75 20.83
CA VAL A 345 -13.39 13.13 19.83
C VAL A 345 -12.70 11.92 19.22
N GLY A 346 -13.40 10.80 19.22
CA GLY A 346 -12.98 9.57 18.56
C GLY A 346 -13.72 8.36 19.11
N ARG A 347 -13.19 7.16 18.84
CA ARG A 347 -13.79 5.92 19.30
C ARG A 347 -12.76 4.79 19.35
N ALA A 348 -12.95 3.83 20.25
CA ALA A 348 -12.21 2.58 20.23
C ALA A 348 -12.39 1.87 18.87
N GLN A 349 -11.27 1.54 18.22
CA GLN A 349 -11.27 1.13 16.81
C GLN A 349 -12.08 -0.14 16.55
N GLY A 350 -12.01 -1.15 17.42
CA GLY A 350 -12.73 -2.42 17.24
C GLY A 350 -14.25 -2.18 17.23
N THR A 351 -14.75 -1.45 18.22
CA THR A 351 -16.17 -1.06 18.28
C THR A 351 -16.58 -0.20 17.09
N ALA A 352 -15.74 0.76 16.65
CA ALA A 352 -16.04 1.60 15.50
C ALA A 352 -16.18 0.79 14.20
N VAL A 353 -15.24 -0.12 13.95
CA VAL A 353 -15.28 -1.03 12.79
C VAL A 353 -16.55 -1.87 12.83
N TYR A 354 -16.79 -2.58 13.93
CA TYR A 354 -17.96 -3.46 14.05
C TYR A 354 -19.29 -2.74 13.83
N ASP A 355 -19.48 -1.60 14.51
CA ASP A 355 -20.75 -0.88 14.41
C ASP A 355 -21.02 -0.33 13.03
N VAL A 356 -19.99 0.22 12.37
CA VAL A 356 -20.14 0.75 11.03
C VAL A 356 -20.28 -0.39 10.01
N ALA A 357 -19.52 -1.48 10.15
CA ALA A 357 -19.61 -2.64 9.25
C ALA A 357 -21.01 -3.24 9.26
N ARG A 358 -21.62 -3.43 10.43
CA ARG A 358 -22.99 -3.97 10.53
C ARG A 358 -23.99 -3.16 9.72
N TYR A 359 -23.87 -1.84 9.72
CA TYR A 359 -24.74 -0.98 8.94
C TYR A 359 -24.38 -0.96 7.45
N ALA A 360 -23.09 -0.84 7.13
CA ALA A 360 -22.59 -0.74 5.76
C ALA A 360 -22.81 -2.04 4.97
N ASN A 361 -22.59 -3.20 5.59
CA ASN A 361 -22.74 -4.52 4.98
C ASN A 361 -24.20 -4.83 4.61
N GLN A 362 -25.17 -4.36 5.40
CA GLN A 362 -26.60 -4.46 5.05
C GLN A 362 -26.97 -3.75 3.74
N ARG A 363 -26.10 -2.86 3.27
CA ARG A 363 -26.25 -2.09 2.03
C ARG A 363 -25.23 -2.49 0.96
N GLY A 364 -24.48 -3.57 1.18
CA GLY A 364 -23.44 -4.03 0.26
C GLY A 364 -22.27 -3.05 0.13
N ILE A 365 -21.99 -2.23 1.15
CA ILE A 365 -20.88 -1.25 1.13
C ILE A 365 -19.70 -1.81 1.94
N PRO A 366 -18.56 -2.10 1.29
CA PRO A 366 -17.35 -2.50 2.00
C PRO A 366 -16.80 -1.37 2.87
N ILE A 367 -16.08 -1.77 3.92
CA ILE A 367 -15.38 -0.82 4.80
C ILE A 367 -13.89 -1.16 4.87
N VAL A 368 -13.07 -0.12 5.00
CA VAL A 368 -11.63 -0.20 5.24
C VAL A 368 -11.35 0.28 6.66
N ALA A 369 -10.81 -0.60 7.51
CA ALA A 369 -10.42 -0.25 8.86
C ALA A 369 -9.07 0.49 8.85
N ASP A 370 -9.05 1.75 9.25
CA ASP A 370 -7.88 2.61 9.23
C ASP A 370 -7.48 3.05 10.65
N GLY A 371 -6.22 2.76 11.01
CA GLY A 371 -5.66 3.10 12.31
C GLY A 371 -5.61 1.93 13.30
N GLY A 372 -4.60 1.97 14.16
CA GLY A 372 -4.39 0.98 15.23
C GLY A 372 -3.81 -0.37 14.79
N ILE A 373 -3.66 -0.65 13.49
CA ILE A 373 -3.13 -1.92 12.97
C ILE A 373 -1.61 -2.02 13.21
N ARG A 374 -1.20 -2.91 14.11
CA ARG A 374 0.20 -3.08 14.53
C ARG A 374 0.88 -4.35 14.01
N ASP A 375 0.10 -5.39 13.75
CA ASP A 375 0.59 -6.70 13.36
C ASP A 375 -0.50 -7.49 12.62
N VAL A 376 -0.13 -8.68 12.17
CA VAL A 376 -0.99 -9.63 11.46
C VAL A 376 -2.27 -9.96 12.25
N GLY A 377 -2.18 -10.14 13.57
CA GLY A 377 -3.33 -10.48 14.40
C GLY A 377 -4.38 -9.37 14.37
N TYR A 378 -3.96 -8.12 14.33
CA TYR A 378 -4.86 -6.98 14.22
C TYR A 378 -5.57 -6.90 12.87
N ILE A 379 -4.92 -7.36 11.79
CA ILE A 379 -5.54 -7.49 10.47
C ILE A 379 -6.68 -8.50 10.55
N THR A 380 -6.40 -9.71 11.06
CA THR A 380 -7.40 -10.78 11.23
C THR A 380 -8.55 -10.33 12.13
N LYS A 381 -8.27 -9.61 13.23
CA LYS A 381 -9.29 -9.08 14.14
C LYS A 381 -10.12 -7.96 13.52
N ALA A 382 -9.55 -7.09 12.70
CA ALA A 382 -10.34 -6.07 12.00
C ALA A 382 -11.32 -6.71 11.00
N ILE A 383 -10.86 -7.71 10.26
CA ILE A 383 -11.67 -8.46 9.30
C ILE A 383 -12.80 -9.22 10.01
N SER A 384 -12.52 -9.86 11.15
CA SER A 384 -13.55 -10.57 11.92
C SER A 384 -14.62 -9.64 12.46
N LEU A 385 -14.31 -8.36 12.67
CA LEU A 385 -15.29 -7.33 13.03
C LEU A 385 -16.04 -6.74 11.83
N GLY A 386 -15.89 -7.33 10.63
CA GLY A 386 -16.63 -6.97 9.43
C GLY A 386 -15.89 -6.03 8.48
N ALA A 387 -14.63 -5.69 8.74
CA ALA A 387 -13.82 -4.97 7.77
C ALA A 387 -13.57 -5.80 6.51
N SER A 388 -13.54 -5.14 5.36
CA SER A 388 -13.24 -5.81 4.08
C SER A 388 -11.75 -5.71 3.74
N ALA A 389 -11.09 -4.65 4.18
CA ALA A 389 -9.64 -4.51 4.17
C ALA A 389 -9.17 -3.65 5.35
N VAL A 390 -7.85 -3.61 5.56
CA VAL A 390 -7.22 -2.73 6.54
C VAL A 390 -6.29 -1.73 5.86
N MET A 391 -6.27 -0.50 6.37
CA MET A 391 -5.35 0.55 5.96
C MET A 391 -4.20 0.68 6.96
N MET A 392 -2.98 0.68 6.43
CA MET A 392 -1.75 0.55 7.19
C MET A 392 -0.84 1.76 6.94
N GLY A 393 -0.67 2.60 7.97
CA GLY A 393 0.32 3.68 7.99
C GLY A 393 1.62 3.21 8.64
N GLY A 394 1.66 3.26 9.98
CA GLY A 394 2.86 2.94 10.75
C GLY A 394 3.38 1.52 10.61
N LEU A 395 2.58 0.57 10.09
CA LEU A 395 3.06 -0.77 9.76
C LEU A 395 4.01 -0.75 8.54
N LEU A 396 3.73 0.12 7.57
CA LEU A 396 4.48 0.25 6.31
C LEU A 396 5.47 1.42 6.30
N ALA A 397 5.38 2.35 7.24
CA ALA A 397 6.35 3.42 7.38
C ALA A 397 7.77 2.87 7.63
N ALA A 398 8.78 3.62 7.17
CA ALA A 398 10.20 3.25 7.26
C ALA A 398 10.61 1.94 6.55
N THR A 399 9.79 1.45 5.61
CA THR A 399 10.24 0.47 4.62
C THR A 399 11.04 1.15 3.52
N THR A 400 11.72 0.35 2.70
CA THR A 400 12.53 0.86 1.59
C THR A 400 11.68 1.64 0.59
N GLU A 401 10.46 1.16 0.31
CA GLU A 401 9.53 1.71 -0.67
C GLU A 401 8.68 2.89 -0.14
N ALA A 402 8.65 3.09 1.18
CA ALA A 402 8.05 4.28 1.76
C ALA A 402 8.87 5.53 1.37
N PRO A 403 8.23 6.66 1.05
CA PRO A 403 8.92 7.89 0.68
C PRO A 403 9.81 8.45 1.81
N GLY A 404 10.79 9.26 1.40
CA GLY A 404 11.79 9.85 2.28
C GLY A 404 13.09 9.05 2.40
N GLU A 405 14.16 9.77 2.72
CA GLU A 405 15.51 9.22 2.84
C GLU A 405 15.78 8.64 4.23
N TYR A 406 16.63 7.61 4.25
CA TYR A 406 17.15 7.08 5.51
C TYR A 406 18.23 7.99 6.08
N PHE A 407 18.27 8.09 7.40
CA PHE A 407 19.36 8.73 8.13
C PHE A 407 19.70 7.94 9.40
N TRP A 408 20.85 8.25 9.99
CA TRP A 408 21.28 7.64 11.23
C TRP A 408 20.69 8.42 12.41
N GLY A 409 19.84 7.75 13.17
CA GLY A 409 19.26 8.30 14.39
C GLY A 409 20.20 8.16 15.59
N PRO A 410 19.80 8.72 16.76
CA PRO A 410 20.50 8.50 18.01
C PRO A 410 20.69 6.99 18.29
N GLY A 411 21.89 6.61 18.74
CA GLY A 411 22.23 5.20 19.00
C GLY A 411 22.65 4.38 17.76
N GLY A 412 22.93 5.04 16.62
CA GLY A 412 23.51 4.38 15.44
C GLY A 412 22.50 3.49 14.68
N VAL A 413 21.20 3.72 14.87
CA VAL A 413 20.15 2.96 14.19
C VAL A 413 19.69 3.71 12.95
N ARG A 414 19.54 2.98 11.83
CA ARG A 414 18.98 3.52 10.59
C ARG A 414 17.47 3.74 10.73
N VAL A 415 17.01 4.95 10.45
CA VAL A 415 15.61 5.36 10.62
C VAL A 415 15.10 6.18 9.42
N LYS A 416 13.77 6.28 9.26
CA LYS A 416 13.10 7.30 8.43
C LYS A 416 12.19 8.17 9.29
N LYS A 417 11.89 9.39 8.82
CA LYS A 417 10.85 10.24 9.43
C LYS A 417 9.47 9.63 9.18
N TYR A 418 8.58 9.72 10.16
CA TYR A 418 7.19 9.30 10.08
C TYR A 418 6.34 10.33 10.79
N ARG A 419 5.40 10.96 10.08
CA ARG A 419 4.59 12.06 10.62
C ARG A 419 3.12 11.94 10.29
N GLY A 420 2.28 12.39 11.22
CA GLY A 420 0.84 12.37 11.07
C GLY A 420 0.42 13.55 10.22
N MET A 421 -0.59 13.38 9.37
CA MET A 421 -1.07 14.50 8.54
C MET A 421 -1.56 15.69 9.38
N GLY A 422 -1.88 15.47 10.67
CA GLY A 422 -2.26 16.52 11.62
C GLY A 422 -1.12 17.03 12.49
N SER A 423 0.14 16.65 12.22
CA SER A 423 1.29 17.26 12.88
C SER A 423 1.59 18.63 12.27
N LEU A 424 2.24 19.51 13.05
CA LEU A 424 2.65 20.83 12.56
C LEU A 424 3.52 20.70 11.32
N ASP A 425 4.52 19.80 11.32
CA ASP A 425 5.39 19.58 10.16
C ASP A 425 4.64 19.22 8.88
N ALA A 426 3.57 18.42 8.97
CA ALA A 426 2.77 18.03 7.81
C ALA A 426 1.88 19.19 7.34
N MET A 427 1.25 19.89 8.28
CA MET A 427 0.42 21.07 8.03
C MET A 427 1.22 22.24 7.46
N GLU A 428 2.47 22.44 7.89
CA GLU A 428 3.37 23.47 7.38
C GLU A 428 3.97 23.10 6.03
N ALA A 429 4.12 21.81 5.73
CA ALA A 429 4.62 21.36 4.44
C ALA A 429 3.68 21.77 3.30
N HIS A 430 2.38 21.42 3.37
CA HIS A 430 1.39 21.83 2.37
C HIS A 430 -0.03 22.00 2.93
N ALA A 431 -0.82 22.87 2.29
CA ALA A 431 -2.19 23.23 2.66
C ALA A 431 -3.16 22.02 2.70
N SER A 432 -2.92 20.99 1.88
CA SER A 432 -3.75 19.77 1.88
C SER A 432 -3.81 19.10 3.25
N SER A 433 -2.75 19.19 4.06
CA SER A 433 -2.76 18.64 5.42
C SER A 433 -3.64 19.48 6.34
N GLN A 434 -3.63 20.81 6.20
CA GLN A 434 -4.43 21.74 7.02
C GLN A 434 -5.93 21.56 6.77
N ASP A 435 -6.31 21.47 5.49
CA ASP A 435 -7.70 21.30 5.07
C ASP A 435 -8.36 20.04 5.65
N ARG A 436 -7.57 18.97 5.82
CA ARG A 436 -8.03 17.71 6.42
C ARG A 436 -8.52 17.89 7.86
N TYR A 437 -7.99 18.87 8.58
CA TYR A 437 -8.30 19.20 9.97
C TYR A 437 -9.13 20.49 10.11
N PHE A 438 -9.73 20.96 9.00
CA PHE A 438 -10.56 22.16 8.94
C PHE A 438 -9.82 23.44 9.40
N THR A 439 -8.49 23.45 9.33
CA THR A 439 -7.66 24.61 9.60
C THR A 439 -7.41 25.37 8.30
N ALA A 440 -7.64 26.68 8.30
CA ALA A 440 -7.35 27.53 7.15
C ALA A 440 -5.89 28.02 7.20
N GLU A 441 -5.31 28.34 6.04
CA GLU A 441 -3.94 28.89 5.97
C GLU A 441 -3.82 30.23 6.72
N SER A 442 -4.91 31.00 6.76
CA SER A 442 -5.00 32.28 7.49
C SER A 442 -5.02 32.15 9.00
N ASP A 443 -5.17 30.95 9.56
CA ASP A 443 -5.30 30.76 11.01
C ASP A 443 -3.93 30.98 11.69
N GLN A 444 -3.86 31.98 12.57
CA GLN A 444 -2.65 32.30 13.32
C GLN A 444 -2.23 31.19 14.30
N ILE A 445 -3.20 30.41 14.79
CA ILE A 445 -2.97 29.35 15.76
C ILE A 445 -3.42 28.03 15.14
N LYS A 446 -2.48 27.11 14.94
CA LYS A 446 -2.74 25.77 14.41
C LYS A 446 -2.72 24.77 15.56
N VAL A 447 -3.81 24.02 15.73
CA VAL A 447 -3.92 22.99 16.78
C VAL A 447 -3.54 21.63 16.20
N ALA A 448 -2.40 21.10 16.63
CA ALA A 448 -1.93 19.80 16.16
C ALA A 448 -2.82 18.65 16.64
N GLN A 449 -3.16 17.75 15.71
CA GLN A 449 -3.90 16.52 15.97
C GLN A 449 -3.08 15.26 15.66
N GLY A 450 -1.79 15.43 15.35
CA GLY A 450 -0.83 14.37 15.16
C GLY A 450 0.58 14.79 15.59
N VAL A 451 1.49 13.82 15.60
CA VAL A 451 2.89 14.01 15.97
C VAL A 451 3.84 13.63 14.84
N SER A 452 5.07 14.12 14.92
CA SER A 452 6.19 13.71 14.07
C SER A 452 7.16 12.85 14.88
N ALA A 453 7.62 11.75 14.29
CA ALA A 453 8.50 10.79 14.94
C ALA A 453 9.51 10.21 13.93
N THR A 454 10.37 9.32 14.42
CA THR A 454 11.24 8.49 13.58
C THR A 454 10.90 7.02 13.78
N MET A 455 11.01 6.24 12.71
CA MET A 455 10.72 4.82 12.70
C MET A 455 11.97 4.07 12.22
N LYS A 456 12.33 3.01 12.95
CA LYS A 456 13.43 2.11 12.58
C LYS A 456 13.18 1.48 11.21
N ASP A 457 14.24 1.33 10.44
CA ASP A 457 14.22 0.63 9.16
C ASP A 457 13.57 -0.76 9.29
N ARG A 458 12.59 -1.04 8.42
CA ARG A 458 11.87 -2.31 8.35
C ARG A 458 12.25 -3.14 7.13
N GLY A 459 13.22 -2.70 6.34
CA GLY A 459 13.59 -3.35 5.09
C GLY A 459 12.50 -3.18 4.03
N SER A 460 12.47 -4.10 3.07
CA SER A 460 11.64 -3.99 1.88
C SER A 460 10.25 -4.63 2.06
N CYS A 461 9.23 -3.94 1.55
CA CYS A 461 7.87 -4.45 1.39
C CYS A 461 7.81 -5.73 0.53
N HIS A 462 8.80 -5.99 -0.33
CA HIS A 462 8.90 -7.25 -1.08
C HIS A 462 9.04 -8.49 -0.20
N LYS A 463 9.52 -8.35 1.03
CA LYS A 463 9.54 -9.45 2.01
C LYS A 463 8.39 -9.32 2.99
N PHE A 464 8.09 -8.08 3.39
CA PHE A 464 7.15 -7.83 4.47
C PHE A 464 5.69 -8.06 4.09
N ILE A 465 5.24 -7.66 2.88
CA ILE A 465 3.86 -7.89 2.45
C ILE A 465 3.54 -9.38 2.31
N PRO A 466 4.40 -10.22 1.68
CA PRO A 466 4.21 -11.68 1.70
C PRO A 466 4.10 -12.28 3.11
N TYR A 467 4.90 -11.76 4.06
CA TYR A 467 4.80 -12.17 5.46
C TYR A 467 3.43 -11.83 6.05
N LEU A 468 2.91 -10.62 5.83
CA LEU A 468 1.57 -10.24 6.31
C LEU A 468 0.48 -11.13 5.71
N ILE A 469 0.53 -11.36 4.39
CA ILE A 469 -0.41 -12.24 3.67
C ILE A 469 -0.40 -13.64 4.27
N ARG A 470 0.79 -14.26 4.40
CA ARG A 470 0.92 -15.60 4.96
C ARG A 470 0.48 -15.67 6.41
N GLY A 471 0.81 -14.65 7.21
CA GLY A 471 0.36 -14.56 8.59
C GLY A 471 -1.17 -14.53 8.71
N VAL A 472 -1.86 -13.76 7.86
CA VAL A 472 -3.34 -13.71 7.87
C VAL A 472 -3.91 -15.06 7.43
N GLN A 473 -3.32 -15.71 6.42
CA GLN A 473 -3.75 -17.05 5.99
C GLN A 473 -3.58 -18.09 7.11
N HIS A 474 -2.47 -18.07 7.85
CA HIS A 474 -2.30 -18.94 9.02
C HIS A 474 -3.36 -18.66 10.09
N GLY A 475 -3.58 -17.39 10.45
CA GLY A 475 -4.62 -17.06 11.42
C GLY A 475 -6.01 -17.52 10.99
N MET A 476 -6.35 -17.40 9.70
CA MET A 476 -7.63 -17.90 9.16
C MET A 476 -7.70 -19.43 9.12
N GLN A 477 -6.59 -20.10 8.82
CA GLN A 477 -6.50 -21.56 8.92
C GLN A 477 -6.76 -22.03 10.34
N ASP A 478 -6.12 -21.41 11.34
CA ASP A 478 -6.31 -21.74 12.76
C ASP A 478 -7.75 -21.52 13.24
N ILE A 479 -8.45 -20.54 12.67
CA ILE A 479 -9.89 -20.29 12.91
C ILE A 479 -10.78 -21.29 12.14
N GLY A 480 -10.26 -22.01 11.14
CA GLY A 480 -11.02 -22.96 10.32
C GLY A 480 -11.85 -22.30 9.21
N VAL A 481 -11.36 -21.19 8.64
CA VAL A 481 -12.06 -20.44 7.57
C VAL A 481 -11.22 -20.35 6.29
N ARG A 482 -11.85 -20.64 5.14
CA ARG A 482 -11.14 -20.77 3.85
C ARG A 482 -11.14 -19.49 3.01
N SER A 483 -11.96 -18.52 3.34
CA SER A 483 -12.00 -17.23 2.64
C SER A 483 -12.49 -16.12 3.56
N LEU A 484 -12.24 -14.86 3.18
CA LEU A 484 -12.75 -13.70 3.93
C LEU A 484 -14.29 -13.66 3.98
N ARG A 485 -14.93 -14.18 2.93
CA ARG A 485 -16.38 -14.34 2.87
C ARG A 485 -16.87 -15.41 3.86
N ASP A 486 -16.28 -16.60 3.81
CA ASP A 486 -16.57 -17.70 4.76
C ASP A 486 -16.37 -17.23 6.21
N PHE A 487 -15.29 -16.48 6.44
CA PHE A 487 -15.00 -15.92 7.76
C PHE A 487 -16.11 -14.99 8.26
N ARG A 488 -16.56 -14.05 7.42
CA ARG A 488 -17.64 -13.14 7.76
C ARG A 488 -18.96 -13.87 8.02
N GLU A 489 -19.33 -14.79 7.13
CA GLU A 489 -20.56 -15.58 7.26
C GLU A 489 -20.57 -16.39 8.56
N LYS A 490 -19.44 -17.04 8.92
CA LYS A 490 -19.34 -17.80 10.18
C LYS A 490 -19.31 -16.91 11.42
N VAL A 491 -18.74 -15.71 11.35
CA VAL A 491 -18.81 -14.73 12.45
C VAL A 491 -20.25 -14.25 12.65
N ASP A 492 -20.94 -13.86 11.58
CA ASP A 492 -22.32 -13.36 11.62
C ASP A 492 -23.30 -14.43 12.11
N ASN A 493 -23.06 -15.70 11.76
CA ASN A 493 -23.85 -16.84 12.24
C ASN A 493 -23.45 -17.33 13.65
N GLY A 494 -22.49 -16.67 14.31
CA GLY A 494 -22.07 -17.01 15.68
C GLY A 494 -21.31 -18.34 15.81
N ILE A 495 -20.82 -18.89 14.70
CA ILE A 495 -20.00 -20.11 14.64
C ILE A 495 -18.58 -19.79 15.13
N VAL A 496 -17.99 -18.70 14.64
CA VAL A 496 -16.72 -18.21 15.17
C VAL A 496 -16.98 -17.54 16.51
N LYS A 497 -16.25 -18.00 17.53
CA LYS A 497 -16.34 -17.49 18.90
C LYS A 497 -15.16 -16.60 19.24
N PHE A 498 -15.37 -15.75 20.23
CA PHE A 498 -14.44 -14.74 20.70
C PHE A 498 -14.29 -14.85 22.21
N GLU A 499 -13.19 -14.33 22.73
CA GLU A 499 -12.91 -14.28 24.16
C GLU A 499 -12.30 -12.93 24.51
N ARG A 500 -12.85 -12.27 25.53
CA ARG A 500 -12.31 -11.00 26.03
C ARG A 500 -11.03 -11.24 26.81
N ARG A 501 -10.06 -10.35 26.67
CA ARG A 501 -8.77 -10.45 27.35
C ARG A 501 -8.69 -9.42 28.47
N SER A 502 -8.61 -9.92 29.70
CA SER A 502 -8.17 -9.11 30.83
C SER A 502 -6.75 -8.57 30.59
N THR A 503 -6.35 -7.53 31.32
CA THR A 503 -4.98 -6.98 31.21
C THR A 503 -3.90 -8.04 31.42
N ASN A 504 -4.11 -9.00 32.34
CA ASN A 504 -3.17 -10.10 32.56
C ASN A 504 -3.15 -11.09 31.40
N ALA A 505 -4.31 -11.43 30.81
CA ALA A 505 -4.36 -12.24 29.59
C ALA A 505 -3.71 -11.53 28.39
N GLN A 506 -3.70 -10.19 28.38
CA GLN A 506 -2.96 -9.40 27.40
C GLN A 506 -1.45 -9.54 27.55
N LEU A 507 -0.95 -9.46 28.80
CA LEU A 507 0.46 -9.65 29.15
C LEU A 507 0.92 -11.09 28.85
N GLU A 508 0.14 -12.09 29.23
CA GLU A 508 0.43 -13.51 28.99
C GLU A 508 0.49 -13.86 27.50
N GLY A 509 -0.41 -13.32 26.67
CA GLY A 509 -0.33 -13.55 25.23
C GLY A 509 0.82 -12.82 24.52
N GLY A 510 1.59 -11.99 25.23
CA GLY A 510 2.84 -11.40 24.75
C GLY A 510 4.06 -12.25 25.08
N VAL A 511 5.26 -11.74 24.79
CA VAL A 511 6.49 -12.35 25.30
C VAL A 511 6.67 -11.94 26.76
N HIS A 512 6.74 -12.90 27.69
CA HIS A 512 6.88 -12.63 29.12
C HIS A 512 7.84 -13.62 29.80
N SER A 513 8.29 -13.29 31.01
CA SER A 513 9.14 -14.14 31.87
C SER A 513 10.52 -14.52 31.31
N LEU A 514 11.16 -13.65 30.52
CA LEU A 514 12.50 -13.84 29.95
C LEU A 514 13.45 -12.70 30.35
N HIS A 515 14.74 -12.99 30.51
CA HIS A 515 15.78 -11.97 30.73
C HIS A 515 15.99 -11.08 29.49
N SER A 516 16.02 -11.69 28.31
CA SER A 516 16.13 -10.99 27.01
C SER A 516 15.52 -11.85 25.90
N PHE A 517 15.06 -11.22 24.83
CA PHE A 517 14.56 -11.90 23.63
C PHE A 517 14.81 -11.05 22.38
N GLU A 518 14.90 -11.70 21.23
CA GLU A 518 14.96 -11.05 19.92
C GLU A 518 13.69 -11.40 19.14
N LYS A 519 12.88 -10.39 18.81
CA LYS A 519 11.68 -10.58 17.99
C LYS A 519 12.01 -10.43 16.51
N ARG A 520 12.38 -11.53 15.88
CA ARG A 520 12.63 -11.61 14.43
C ARG A 520 11.39 -12.16 13.72
N LEU A 521 10.71 -11.30 12.96
CA LEU A 521 9.44 -11.66 12.31
C LEU A 521 9.62 -12.28 10.92
N TYR A 522 10.71 -11.92 10.21
CA TYR A 522 11.08 -12.43 8.89
C TYR A 522 12.55 -12.19 8.57
#